data_AF-A0A543G3H0-F1
#
_entry.id   AF-A0A543G3H0-F1
#
_cell.length_a   1.000
_cell.length_b   1.000
_cell.length_c   1.000
_cell.angle_alpha   90.00
_cell.angle_beta   90.00
_cell.angle_gamma   90.00
#
_symmetry.space_group_name_H-M   'P 1'
#
loop_
_entity.id
_entity.type
_entity.pdbx_description
1 polymer ?
#
loop_
_entity_poly.entity_id
_entity_poly.type
_entity_poly.pdbx_seq_one_letter_code
_entity_poly.pdbx_strand_id
1 'polypeptide(L)'
;MKKIISLICCLCFVLSNAQFKEKDYSKYKEKELIKELNLRDKSVFDLNIKIEELSKNNKSSELKKQNAELIDIITNTNNVYLYEIFENRYIKDKNYFNDVDIDDKTTSKIENSIVLVNTILAGKNCSSQDRSMGEKVLKLRTNYLKFIELEKEYQNVIKEKSNEQNTANLVSKLDVLQFDVDSKLDKRKQEYLGLLKNYSKYTCELNKDIAKLLKNPKQDNPLVENAYEKLKQNSGYKNYPYFIKIIDKVKNNHITYVENDDLPCLEKVEQKQNETVKDVQKTNEEKKQ
;
A
#
# COMPACT_ATOMS: atom_id res chain seq x y z
N MET A 1 -35.40 10.87 -1.41
CA MET A 1 -34.21 10.08 -1.78
C MET A 1 -34.51 8.57 -1.80
N LYS A 2 -35.42 8.09 -2.66
CA LYS A 2 -35.76 6.66 -2.78
C LYS A 2 -35.97 6.18 -4.23
N LYS A 3 -35.53 6.93 -5.24
CA LYS A 3 -35.73 6.60 -6.67
C LYS A 3 -34.45 6.34 -7.48
N ILE A 4 -33.28 6.24 -6.84
CA ILE A 4 -31.98 5.97 -7.51
C ILE A 4 -31.73 4.44 -7.66
N ILE A 5 -32.72 3.57 -7.40
CA ILE A 5 -32.50 2.11 -7.30
C ILE A 5 -32.73 1.35 -8.62
N SER A 6 -33.20 1.97 -9.71
CA SER A 6 -33.51 1.22 -10.95
C SER A 6 -32.47 1.32 -12.06
N LEU A 7 -31.17 1.37 -11.74
CA LEU A 7 -30.09 1.16 -12.71
C LEU A 7 -29.15 0.03 -12.27
N ILE A 8 -29.75 -1.04 -11.76
CA ILE A 8 -29.13 -2.36 -11.65
C ILE A 8 -29.69 -3.19 -12.81
N CYS A 9 -28.79 -3.81 -13.57
CA CYS A 9 -28.99 -4.72 -14.71
C CYS A 9 -28.69 -4.11 -16.09
N CYS A 10 -27.40 -3.94 -16.38
CA CYS A 10 -26.77 -4.46 -17.62
C CYS A 10 -25.25 -4.28 -17.53
N LEU A 11 -24.62 -5.06 -16.65
CA LEU A 11 -23.26 -5.54 -16.85
C LEU A 11 -23.32 -6.54 -18.01
N CYS A 12 -23.28 -6.07 -19.25
CA CYS A 12 -23.03 -6.91 -20.42
C CYS A 12 -22.05 -6.19 -21.35
N PHE A 13 -20.88 -6.81 -21.51
CA PHE A 13 -19.90 -6.57 -22.56
C PHE A 13 -20.53 -6.15 -23.89
N VAL A 14 -20.16 -4.98 -24.42
CA VAL A 14 -19.98 -4.79 -25.86
C VAL A 14 -18.80 -3.86 -26.10
N LEU A 15 -17.60 -4.45 -26.15
CA LEU A 15 -16.58 -3.97 -27.08
C LEU A 15 -17.10 -4.26 -28.48
N SER A 16 -17.55 -3.25 -29.22
CA SER A 16 -17.36 -3.13 -30.68
C SER A 16 -18.01 -1.87 -31.24
N ASN A 17 -17.15 -1.00 -31.75
CA ASN A 17 -17.33 -0.14 -32.92
C ASN A 17 -18.69 0.55 -33.10
N ALA A 18 -18.82 1.73 -32.51
CA ALA A 18 -19.33 2.84 -33.29
C ALA A 18 -18.58 4.13 -32.98
N GLN A 19 -18.20 4.82 -34.06
CA GLN A 19 -17.54 6.12 -34.03
C GLN A 19 -18.61 7.16 -33.67
N PHE A 20 -18.75 7.46 -32.39
CA PHE A 20 -19.75 8.41 -31.90
C PHE A 20 -19.17 9.80 -31.69
N LYS A 21 -19.96 10.82 -32.02
CA LYS A 21 -19.61 12.24 -31.77
C LYS A 21 -19.58 12.48 -30.26
N GLU A 22 -18.42 12.91 -29.80
CA GLU A 22 -17.98 12.94 -28.41
C GLU A 22 -18.36 14.24 -27.69
N LYS A 23 -19.02 14.14 -26.54
CA LYS A 23 -19.25 15.26 -25.61
C LYS A 23 -18.18 15.28 -24.52
N ASP A 24 -17.48 16.41 -24.37
CA ASP A 24 -16.48 16.64 -23.34
C ASP A 24 -17.16 16.93 -21.99
N TYR A 25 -17.18 15.93 -21.11
CA TYR A 25 -17.86 15.98 -19.81
C TYR A 25 -17.04 16.68 -18.71
N SER A 26 -15.74 16.93 -18.94
CA SER A 26 -14.84 17.58 -17.97
C SER A 26 -15.20 19.03 -17.65
N LYS A 27 -16.09 19.63 -18.44
CA LYS A 27 -16.52 21.04 -18.34
C LYS A 27 -17.81 21.26 -17.57
N TYR A 28 -18.53 20.21 -17.20
CA TYR A 28 -19.85 20.31 -16.58
C TYR A 28 -19.76 20.36 -15.06
N LYS A 29 -20.55 21.22 -14.42
CA LYS A 29 -20.66 21.24 -12.95
C LYS A 29 -21.55 20.09 -12.47
N GLU A 30 -21.35 19.61 -11.25
CA GLU A 30 -22.11 18.52 -10.62
C GLU A 30 -23.64 18.66 -10.79
N LYS A 31 -24.19 19.87 -10.57
CA LYS A 31 -25.63 20.15 -10.75
C LYS A 31 -26.10 19.99 -12.20
N GLU A 32 -25.24 20.25 -13.17
CA GLU A 32 -25.53 20.12 -14.59
C GLU A 32 -25.47 18.64 -15.01
N LEU A 33 -24.52 17.87 -14.47
CA LEU A 33 -24.45 16.42 -14.66
C LEU A 33 -25.70 15.72 -14.11
N ILE A 34 -26.16 16.07 -12.91
CA ILE A 34 -27.39 15.53 -12.31
C ILE A 34 -28.62 15.85 -13.18
N LYS A 35 -28.70 17.06 -13.74
CA LYS A 35 -29.81 17.44 -14.61
C LYS A 35 -29.80 16.64 -15.92
N GLU A 36 -28.62 16.43 -16.51
CA GLU A 36 -28.43 15.63 -17.72
C GLU A 36 -28.79 14.15 -17.47
N LEU A 37 -28.39 13.57 -16.33
CA LEU A 37 -28.76 12.20 -15.93
C LEU A 37 -30.29 12.03 -15.85
N ASN A 38 -30.99 12.95 -15.17
CA ASN A 38 -32.44 12.89 -15.04
C ASN A 38 -33.18 13.01 -16.39
N LEU A 39 -32.65 13.82 -17.32
CA LEU A 39 -33.21 13.94 -18.67
C LEU A 39 -33.02 12.66 -19.49
N ARG A 40 -31.89 11.99 -19.32
CA ARG A 40 -31.59 10.71 -20.00
C ARG A 40 -32.42 9.57 -19.46
N ASP A 41 -32.64 9.50 -18.14
CA ASP A 41 -33.54 8.50 -17.54
C ASP A 41 -34.95 8.59 -18.12
N LYS A 42 -35.46 9.81 -18.29
CA LYS A 42 -36.76 10.04 -18.95
C LYS A 42 -36.74 9.55 -20.41
N SER A 43 -35.65 9.82 -21.13
CA SER A 43 -35.51 9.40 -22.53
C SER A 43 -35.40 7.87 -22.69
N VAL A 44 -34.72 7.18 -21.77
CA VAL A 44 -34.67 5.70 -21.70
C VAL A 44 -36.07 5.13 -21.49
N PHE A 45 -36.83 5.71 -20.56
CA PHE A 45 -38.20 5.28 -20.29
C PHE A 45 -39.08 5.40 -21.55
N ASP A 46 -39.03 6.56 -22.23
CA ASP A 46 -39.83 6.81 -23.43
C ASP A 46 -39.42 5.89 -24.61
N LEU A 47 -38.12 5.58 -24.76
CA LEU A 47 -37.63 4.64 -25.80
C LEU A 47 -38.02 3.20 -25.53
N ASN A 48 -37.99 2.75 -24.27
CA ASN A 48 -38.42 1.41 -23.90
C ASN A 48 -39.89 1.16 -24.28
N ILE A 49 -40.76 2.16 -24.05
CA ILE A 49 -42.18 2.11 -24.48
C ILE A 49 -42.27 1.95 -26.00
N LYS A 50 -41.54 2.77 -26.77
CA LYS A 50 -41.54 2.70 -28.24
C LYS A 50 -41.01 1.37 -28.79
N ILE A 51 -39.95 0.81 -28.20
CA ILE A 51 -39.39 -0.48 -28.60
C ILE A 51 -40.41 -1.59 -28.36
N GLU A 52 -41.12 -1.55 -27.24
CA GLU A 52 -42.17 -2.52 -26.91
C GLU A 52 -43.34 -2.46 -27.93
N GLU A 53 -43.76 -1.26 -28.33
CA GLU A 53 -44.78 -1.04 -29.37
C GLU A 53 -44.33 -1.50 -30.76
N LEU A 54 -43.07 -1.23 -31.14
CA LEU A 54 -42.52 -1.60 -32.45
C LEU A 54 -42.27 -3.11 -32.56
N SER A 55 -41.92 -3.77 -31.45
CA SER A 55 -41.76 -5.22 -31.37
C SER A 55 -43.07 -5.96 -31.62
N LYS A 56 -44.19 -5.44 -31.07
CA LYS A 56 -45.54 -5.98 -31.31
C LYS A 56 -45.99 -5.82 -32.77
N ASN A 57 -45.40 -4.87 -33.50
CA ASN A 57 -45.78 -4.52 -34.88
C ASN A 57 -44.78 -5.03 -35.96
N ASN A 58 -43.80 -5.88 -35.62
CA ASN A 58 -42.82 -6.48 -36.54
C ASN A 58 -42.02 -5.48 -37.43
N LYS A 59 -41.79 -4.25 -36.97
CA LYS A 59 -41.03 -3.22 -37.72
C LYS A 59 -39.52 -3.28 -37.48
N SER A 60 -38.86 -4.28 -38.09
CA SER A 60 -37.44 -4.63 -37.87
C SER A 60 -36.42 -3.50 -38.06
N SER A 61 -36.55 -2.64 -39.08
CA SER A 61 -35.60 -1.55 -39.35
C SER A 61 -35.69 -0.42 -38.32
N GLU A 62 -36.92 -0.03 -37.96
CA GLU A 62 -37.18 1.01 -36.95
C GLU A 62 -36.73 0.53 -35.55
N LEU A 63 -36.93 -0.76 -35.26
CA LEU A 63 -36.47 -1.40 -34.02
C LEU A 63 -34.94 -1.33 -33.89
N LYS A 64 -34.19 -1.62 -34.96
CA LYS A 64 -32.72 -1.49 -34.95
C LYS A 64 -32.27 -0.07 -34.65
N LYS A 65 -32.94 0.93 -35.21
CA LYS A 65 -32.64 2.36 -34.98
C LYS A 65 -32.92 2.76 -33.54
N GLN A 66 -34.07 2.38 -32.99
CA GLN A 66 -34.44 2.69 -31.60
C GLN A 66 -33.56 1.95 -30.58
N ASN A 67 -33.16 0.69 -30.88
CA ASN A 67 -32.20 -0.04 -30.06
C ASN A 67 -30.80 0.61 -30.07
N ALA A 68 -30.33 1.09 -31.23
CA ALA A 68 -29.08 1.84 -31.29
C ALA A 68 -29.14 3.13 -30.47
N GLU A 69 -30.26 3.87 -30.56
CA GLU A 69 -30.49 5.08 -29.76
C GLU A 69 -30.54 4.79 -28.24
N LEU A 70 -31.17 3.68 -27.84
CA LEU A 70 -31.18 3.24 -26.45
C LEU A 70 -29.77 2.86 -25.96
N ILE A 71 -29.01 2.12 -26.75
CA ILE A 71 -27.61 1.77 -26.46
C ILE A 71 -26.78 3.05 -26.28
N ASP A 72 -26.98 4.05 -27.14
CA ASP A 72 -26.26 5.33 -27.06
C ASP A 72 -26.58 6.09 -25.78
N ILE A 73 -27.86 6.16 -25.40
CA ILE A 73 -28.27 6.84 -24.16
C ILE A 73 -27.71 6.09 -22.95
N ILE A 74 -27.82 4.76 -22.90
CA ILE A 74 -27.28 3.94 -21.80
C ILE A 74 -25.76 4.12 -21.68
N THR A 75 -25.04 4.04 -22.79
CA THR A 75 -23.58 4.21 -22.83
C THR A 75 -23.18 5.59 -22.31
N ASN A 76 -23.86 6.64 -22.77
CA ASN A 76 -23.59 8.00 -22.34
C ASN A 76 -23.94 8.23 -20.86
N THR A 77 -25.04 7.67 -20.37
CA THR A 77 -25.44 7.74 -18.95
C THR A 77 -24.43 7.03 -18.06
N ASN A 78 -23.99 5.84 -18.43
CA ASN A 78 -22.97 5.09 -17.70
C ASN A 78 -21.64 5.86 -17.64
N ASN A 79 -21.21 6.46 -18.76
CA ASN A 79 -20.01 7.28 -18.77
C ASN A 79 -20.12 8.46 -17.78
N VAL A 80 -21.21 9.21 -17.80
CA VAL A 80 -21.44 10.33 -16.87
C VAL A 80 -21.39 9.86 -15.42
N TYR A 81 -22.06 8.76 -15.09
CA TYR A 81 -22.07 8.20 -13.74
C TYR A 81 -20.68 7.75 -13.29
N LEU A 82 -19.90 7.11 -14.18
CA LEU A 82 -18.53 6.71 -13.87
C LEU A 82 -17.62 7.92 -13.63
N TYR A 83 -17.75 8.99 -14.42
CA TYR A 83 -17.02 10.24 -14.21
C TYR A 83 -17.38 10.88 -12.87
N GLU A 84 -18.66 10.92 -12.51
CA GLU A 84 -19.11 11.45 -11.22
C GLU A 84 -18.54 10.65 -10.04
N ILE A 85 -18.54 9.30 -10.12
CA ILE A 85 -17.90 8.46 -9.10
C ILE A 85 -16.39 8.74 -9.03
N PHE A 86 -15.73 8.83 -10.18
CA PHE A 86 -14.29 9.10 -10.26
C PHE A 86 -13.95 10.45 -9.60
N GLU A 87 -14.68 11.50 -9.96
CA GLU A 87 -14.49 12.85 -9.42
C GLU A 87 -14.72 12.88 -7.91
N ASN A 88 -15.85 12.33 -7.45
CA ASN A 88 -16.19 12.30 -6.03
C ASN A 88 -15.16 11.50 -5.21
N ARG A 89 -14.63 10.41 -5.77
CA ARG A 89 -13.71 9.52 -5.05
C ARG A 89 -12.25 9.95 -5.07
N TYR A 90 -11.74 10.49 -6.19
CA TYR A 90 -10.29 10.72 -6.34
C TYR A 90 -9.92 12.20 -6.42
N ILE A 91 -10.87 13.06 -6.79
CA ILE A 91 -10.63 14.50 -6.94
C ILE A 91 -11.14 15.25 -5.72
N LYS A 92 -12.39 15.01 -5.31
CA LYS A 92 -13.01 15.72 -4.17
C LYS A 92 -12.58 15.16 -2.82
N ASP A 93 -12.35 13.85 -2.72
CA ASP A 93 -11.84 13.23 -1.50
C ASP A 93 -10.33 13.43 -1.37
N LYS A 94 -9.94 14.49 -0.64
CA LYS A 94 -8.54 14.84 -0.39
C LYS A 94 -7.82 13.81 0.49
N ASN A 95 -8.55 12.97 1.22
CA ASN A 95 -7.97 12.00 2.15
C ASN A 95 -7.75 10.64 1.49
N TYR A 96 -8.30 10.41 0.30
CA TYR A 96 -8.20 9.14 -0.41
C TYR A 96 -6.75 8.60 -0.49
N PHE A 97 -5.76 9.46 -0.72
CA PHE A 97 -4.35 9.06 -0.81
C PHE A 97 -3.64 9.02 0.55
N ASN A 98 -4.12 9.77 1.53
CA ASN A 98 -3.43 9.97 2.81
C ASN A 98 -3.87 8.99 3.90
N ASP A 99 -5.15 8.60 3.90
CA ASP A 99 -5.79 7.82 4.97
C ASP A 99 -6.05 6.36 4.60
N VAL A 100 -5.35 5.84 3.58
CA VAL A 100 -5.48 4.43 3.17
C VAL A 100 -4.96 3.52 4.28
N ASP A 101 -5.88 2.78 4.92
CA ASP A 101 -5.56 1.73 5.87
C ASP A 101 -5.33 0.39 5.15
N ILE A 102 -4.58 -0.51 5.79
CA ILE A 102 -4.41 -1.89 5.32
C ILE A 102 -5.47 -2.77 5.97
N ASP A 103 -6.52 -3.08 5.21
CA ASP A 103 -7.58 -4.01 5.60
C ASP A 103 -8.21 -4.68 4.37
N ASP A 104 -8.92 -5.81 4.57
CA ASP A 104 -9.49 -6.61 3.46
C ASP A 104 -10.52 -5.83 2.63
N LYS A 105 -11.31 -4.97 3.28
CA LYS A 105 -12.35 -4.18 2.63
C LYS A 105 -11.73 -3.08 1.76
N THR A 106 -10.71 -2.41 2.25
CA THR A 106 -9.95 -1.38 1.53
C THR A 106 -9.15 -2.00 0.39
N THR A 107 -8.55 -3.17 0.60
CA THR A 107 -7.87 -3.93 -0.44
C THR A 107 -8.80 -4.28 -1.59
N SER A 108 -9.96 -4.87 -1.29
CA SER A 108 -10.97 -5.19 -2.31
C SER A 108 -11.42 -3.95 -3.10
N LYS A 109 -11.56 -2.80 -2.43
CA LYS A 109 -11.90 -1.53 -3.11
C LYS A 109 -10.79 -1.04 -4.03
N ILE A 110 -9.53 -1.09 -3.59
CA ILE A 110 -8.37 -0.68 -4.36
C ILE A 110 -8.16 -1.62 -5.56
N GLU A 111 -8.36 -2.92 -5.38
CA GLU A 111 -8.31 -3.89 -6.48
C GLU A 111 -9.37 -3.58 -7.55
N ASN A 112 -10.61 -3.37 -7.12
CA ASN A 112 -11.76 -3.09 -8.00
C ASN A 112 -11.72 -1.69 -8.63
N SER A 113 -10.95 -0.75 -8.06
CA SER A 113 -10.81 0.60 -8.60
C SER A 113 -10.26 0.65 -10.03
N ILE A 114 -9.51 -0.38 -10.43
CA ILE A 114 -8.85 -0.45 -11.74
C ILE A 114 -9.84 -0.40 -12.90
N VAL A 115 -11.00 -1.05 -12.76
CA VAL A 115 -12.01 -1.08 -13.83
C VAL A 115 -12.56 0.32 -14.06
N LEU A 116 -12.89 1.02 -12.97
CA LEU A 116 -13.34 2.41 -13.02
C LEU A 116 -12.27 3.31 -13.66
N VAL A 117 -11.04 3.28 -13.15
CA VAL A 117 -9.96 4.15 -13.62
C VAL A 117 -9.61 3.86 -15.09
N ASN A 118 -9.45 2.59 -15.47
CA ASN A 118 -9.15 2.22 -16.85
C ASN A 118 -10.28 2.62 -17.82
N THR A 119 -11.54 2.51 -17.38
CA THR A 119 -12.69 2.95 -18.20
C THR A 119 -12.64 4.45 -18.45
N ILE A 120 -12.31 5.25 -17.43
CA ILE A 120 -12.12 6.71 -17.58
C ILE A 120 -10.94 7.02 -18.50
N LEU A 121 -9.79 6.38 -18.29
CA LEU A 121 -8.56 6.63 -19.07
C LEU A 121 -8.68 6.21 -20.55
N ALA A 122 -9.45 5.16 -20.83
CA ALA A 122 -9.76 4.72 -22.20
C ALA A 122 -10.80 5.62 -22.89
N GLY A 123 -11.49 6.49 -22.14
CA GLY A 123 -12.40 7.48 -22.68
C GLY A 123 -11.66 8.49 -23.56
N LYS A 124 -12.12 8.65 -24.79
CA LYS A 124 -11.51 9.58 -25.76
C LYS A 124 -11.57 11.06 -25.34
N ASN A 125 -12.50 11.42 -24.44
CA ASN A 125 -12.62 12.75 -23.82
C ASN A 125 -11.94 12.87 -22.44
N CYS A 126 -11.06 11.95 -22.08
CA CYS A 126 -10.34 12.02 -20.80
C CYS A 126 -9.47 13.29 -20.77
N SER A 127 -9.78 14.21 -19.86
CA SER A 127 -9.03 15.45 -19.69
C SER A 127 -7.59 15.16 -19.23
N SER A 128 -6.68 16.12 -19.42
CA SER A 128 -5.31 15.97 -18.91
C SER A 128 -5.27 15.82 -17.38
N GLN A 129 -6.19 16.49 -16.68
CA GLN A 129 -6.34 16.40 -15.23
C GLN A 129 -6.83 15.01 -14.80
N ASP A 130 -7.86 14.47 -15.46
CA ASP A 130 -8.37 13.12 -15.17
C ASP A 130 -7.33 12.06 -15.51
N ARG A 131 -6.58 12.24 -16.60
CA ARG A 131 -5.47 11.35 -16.98
C ARG A 131 -4.38 11.34 -15.91
N SER A 132 -3.93 12.51 -15.47
CA SER A 132 -2.94 12.62 -14.40
C SER A 132 -3.44 12.02 -13.08
N MET A 133 -4.70 12.27 -12.72
CA MET A 133 -5.29 11.69 -11.51
C MET A 133 -5.41 10.17 -11.62
N GLY A 134 -5.88 9.65 -12.75
CA GLY A 134 -5.98 8.21 -13.00
C GLY A 134 -4.62 7.52 -12.93
N GLU A 135 -3.58 8.09 -13.51
CA GLU A 135 -2.20 7.60 -13.39
C GLU A 135 -1.72 7.57 -11.94
N LYS A 136 -2.00 8.62 -11.15
CA LYS A 136 -1.69 8.65 -9.71
C LYS A 136 -2.41 7.53 -8.95
N VAL A 137 -3.70 7.32 -9.22
CA VAL A 137 -4.49 6.24 -8.59
C VAL A 137 -3.93 4.87 -8.96
N LEU A 138 -3.59 4.63 -10.24
CA LEU A 138 -3.00 3.37 -10.69
C LEU A 138 -1.64 3.10 -10.04
N LYS A 139 -0.81 4.14 -9.88
CA LYS A 139 0.47 4.04 -9.18
C LYS A 139 0.29 3.73 -7.69
N LEU A 140 -0.59 4.46 -7.00
CA LEU A 140 -0.94 4.18 -5.61
C LEU A 140 -1.42 2.73 -5.45
N ARG A 141 -2.35 2.29 -6.30
CA ARG A 141 -2.87 0.91 -6.30
C ARG A 141 -1.74 -0.11 -6.40
N THR A 142 -0.84 0.09 -7.36
CA THR A 142 0.28 -0.83 -7.61
C THR A 142 1.18 -0.93 -6.39
N ASN A 143 1.54 0.22 -5.81
CA ASN A 143 2.39 0.27 -4.63
C ASN A 143 1.69 -0.30 -3.38
N TYR A 144 0.39 -0.03 -3.21
CA TYR A 144 -0.41 -0.56 -2.11
C TYR A 144 -0.50 -2.09 -2.14
N LEU A 145 -0.85 -2.68 -3.29
CA LEU A 145 -0.95 -4.13 -3.42
C LEU A 145 0.42 -4.79 -3.21
N LYS A 146 1.49 -4.19 -3.72
CA LYS A 146 2.84 -4.67 -3.46
C LYS A 146 3.20 -4.55 -1.98
N PHE A 147 2.80 -3.48 -1.30
CA PHE A 147 3.06 -3.30 0.12
C PHE A 147 2.37 -4.36 0.99
N ILE A 148 1.14 -4.77 0.66
CA ILE A 148 0.46 -5.88 1.34
C ILE A 148 1.23 -7.20 1.19
N GLU A 149 1.74 -7.47 -0.01
CA GLU A 149 2.57 -8.65 -0.24
C GLU A 149 3.84 -8.60 0.62
N LEU A 150 4.52 -7.45 0.64
CA LEU A 150 5.73 -7.24 1.42
C LEU A 150 5.47 -7.19 2.94
N GLU A 151 4.27 -6.80 3.39
CA GLU A 151 3.88 -6.87 4.79
C GLU A 151 3.85 -8.33 5.27
N LYS A 152 3.32 -9.25 4.46
CA LYS A 152 3.36 -10.68 4.80
C LYS A 152 4.80 -11.20 4.90
N GLU A 153 5.67 -10.79 3.97
CA GLU A 153 7.10 -11.10 4.00
C GLU A 153 7.77 -10.53 5.26
N TYR A 154 7.49 -9.27 5.58
CA TYR A 154 7.95 -8.59 6.81
C TYR A 154 7.55 -9.35 8.07
N GLN A 155 6.26 -9.72 8.19
CA GLN A 155 5.75 -10.46 9.34
C GLN A 155 6.45 -11.81 9.53
N ASN A 156 6.86 -12.47 8.44
CA ASN A 156 7.64 -13.71 8.52
C ASN A 156 9.07 -13.43 8.99
N VAL A 157 9.74 -12.42 8.40
CA VAL A 157 11.12 -12.06 8.74
C VAL A 157 11.28 -11.73 10.23
N ILE A 158 10.38 -10.93 10.82
CA ILE A 158 10.50 -10.52 12.24
C ILE A 158 10.10 -11.61 13.25
N LYS A 159 9.46 -12.69 12.79
CA LYS A 159 9.09 -13.86 13.62
C LYS A 159 10.19 -14.92 13.66
N GLU A 160 11.17 -14.81 12.77
CA GLU A 160 12.29 -15.73 12.65
C GLU A 160 13.60 -15.10 13.14
N LYS A 161 14.63 -15.94 13.31
CA LYS A 161 15.97 -15.47 13.63
C LYS A 161 16.47 -14.47 12.58
N SER A 162 17.19 -13.45 13.03
CA SER A 162 17.73 -12.42 12.15
C SER A 162 18.61 -13.02 11.05
N ASN A 163 18.41 -12.53 9.82
CA ASN A 163 19.17 -12.90 8.63
C ASN A 163 19.44 -11.63 7.81
N GLU A 164 20.72 -11.25 7.68
CA GLU A 164 21.14 -10.00 7.03
C GLU A 164 20.74 -9.95 5.55
N GLN A 165 20.80 -11.08 4.84
CA GLN A 165 20.44 -11.14 3.42
C GLN A 165 18.93 -10.97 3.22
N ASN A 166 18.10 -11.67 4.00
CA ASN A 166 16.64 -11.57 3.90
C ASN A 166 16.16 -10.17 4.28
N THR A 167 16.71 -9.61 5.35
CA THR A 167 16.38 -8.24 5.80
C THR A 167 16.80 -7.19 4.77
N ALA A 168 18.02 -7.28 4.22
CA ALA A 168 18.49 -6.36 3.17
C ALA A 168 17.64 -6.43 1.89
N ASN A 169 17.31 -7.65 1.44
CA ASN A 169 16.42 -7.84 0.29
C ASN A 169 15.06 -7.21 0.52
N LEU A 170 14.44 -7.42 1.68
CA LEU A 170 13.14 -6.85 1.99
C LEU A 170 13.19 -5.33 2.11
N VAL A 171 14.24 -4.78 2.73
CA VAL A 171 14.48 -3.32 2.78
C VAL A 171 14.54 -2.74 1.37
N SER A 172 15.29 -3.35 0.45
CA SER A 172 15.37 -2.86 -0.94
C SER A 172 14.02 -2.89 -1.66
N LYS A 173 13.19 -3.93 -1.43
CA LYS A 173 11.86 -4.03 -2.03
C LYS A 173 10.92 -2.94 -1.48
N LEU A 174 11.00 -2.66 -0.18
CA LEU A 174 10.19 -1.65 0.50
C LEU A 174 10.61 -0.23 0.11
N ASP A 175 11.91 0.07 0.03
CA ASP A 175 12.44 1.42 -0.28
C ASP A 175 12.02 1.90 -1.69
N VAL A 176 11.75 0.98 -2.63
CA VAL A 176 11.27 1.32 -3.99
C VAL A 176 9.81 1.78 -4.01
N LEU A 177 9.02 1.43 -2.99
CA LEU A 177 7.60 1.81 -2.94
C LEU A 177 7.42 3.30 -2.65
N GLN A 178 6.67 3.97 -3.52
CA GLN A 178 6.40 5.41 -3.43
C GLN A 178 4.97 5.65 -2.94
N PHE A 179 4.87 6.34 -1.80
CA PHE A 179 3.63 6.83 -1.22
C PHE A 179 3.74 8.34 -1.02
N ASP A 180 2.61 9.01 -0.85
CA ASP A 180 2.63 10.42 -0.46
C ASP A 180 3.27 10.54 0.93
N VAL A 181 4.14 11.54 1.07
CA VAL A 181 4.87 11.81 2.32
C VAL A 181 3.87 12.01 3.44
N ASP A 182 4.16 11.43 4.61
CA ASP A 182 3.32 11.48 5.80
C ASP A 182 1.94 10.79 5.70
N SER A 183 1.62 10.16 4.57
CA SER A 183 0.46 9.26 4.47
C SER A 183 0.59 8.12 5.48
N LYS A 184 -0.55 7.52 5.86
CA LYS A 184 -0.55 6.35 6.75
C LYS A 184 0.32 5.21 6.21
N LEU A 185 0.27 4.96 4.91
CA LEU A 185 1.08 3.94 4.24
C LEU A 185 2.57 4.27 4.30
N ASP A 186 2.96 5.53 4.05
CA ASP A 186 4.37 5.93 4.14
C ASP A 186 4.89 5.76 5.58
N LYS A 187 4.13 6.22 6.59
CA LYS A 187 4.50 6.06 8.00
C LYS A 187 4.71 4.59 8.39
N ARG A 188 3.79 3.72 7.98
CA ARG A 188 3.89 2.27 8.24
C ARG A 188 5.07 1.63 7.49
N LYS A 189 5.33 2.06 6.25
CA LYS A 189 6.52 1.64 5.49
C LYS A 189 7.80 2.06 6.22
N GLN A 190 7.88 3.31 6.71
CA GLN A 190 9.03 3.81 7.46
C GLN A 190 9.24 3.05 8.78
N GLU A 191 8.16 2.69 9.47
CA GLU A 191 8.22 1.84 10.66
C GLU A 191 8.87 0.47 10.33
N TYR A 192 8.41 -0.20 9.27
CA TYR A 192 8.96 -1.49 8.85
C TYR A 192 10.43 -1.38 8.44
N LEU A 193 10.77 -0.34 7.68
CA LEU A 193 12.16 -0.06 7.30
C LEU A 193 13.04 0.18 8.53
N GLY A 194 12.56 0.95 9.51
CA GLY A 194 13.26 1.21 10.76
C GLY A 194 13.52 -0.07 11.54
N LEU A 195 12.54 -0.96 11.64
CA LEU A 195 12.68 -2.24 12.34
C LEU A 195 13.65 -3.18 11.60
N LEU A 196 13.50 -3.34 10.29
CA LEU A 196 14.40 -4.20 9.51
C LEU A 196 15.85 -3.72 9.54
N LYS A 197 16.08 -2.41 9.36
CA LYS A 197 17.44 -1.81 9.36
C LYS A 197 18.13 -1.94 10.72
N ASN A 198 17.38 -2.02 11.82
CA ASN A 198 17.94 -2.17 13.16
C ASN A 198 17.92 -3.63 13.68
N TYR A 199 17.42 -4.60 12.91
CA TYR A 199 17.18 -5.94 13.42
C TYR A 199 18.46 -6.64 13.89
N SER A 200 19.54 -6.56 13.09
CA SER A 200 20.86 -7.10 13.47
C SER A 200 21.45 -6.42 14.71
N LYS A 201 21.39 -5.08 14.76
CA LYS A 201 21.85 -4.30 15.92
C LYS A 201 21.15 -4.75 17.20
N TYR A 202 19.82 -4.82 17.20
CA TYR A 202 19.07 -5.22 18.38
C TYR A 202 19.21 -6.71 18.70
N THR A 203 19.52 -7.57 17.71
CA THR A 203 19.87 -8.97 17.96
C THR A 203 21.12 -9.05 18.82
N CYS A 204 22.15 -8.26 18.49
CA CYS A 204 23.39 -8.18 19.27
C CYS A 204 23.19 -7.58 20.66
N GLU A 205 22.42 -6.50 20.78
CA GLU A 205 22.13 -5.87 22.08
C GLU A 205 21.37 -6.83 23.01
N LEU A 206 20.36 -7.52 22.49
CA LEU A 206 19.60 -8.50 23.26
C LEU A 206 20.47 -9.68 23.71
N ASN A 207 21.35 -10.18 22.83
CA ASN A 207 22.27 -11.26 23.15
C ASN A 207 23.16 -10.88 24.36
N LYS A 208 23.75 -9.67 24.33
CA LYS A 208 24.54 -9.14 25.46
C LYS A 208 23.73 -9.00 26.74
N ASP A 209 22.48 -8.53 26.66
CA ASP A 209 21.63 -8.35 27.83
C ASP A 209 21.22 -9.69 28.45
N ILE A 210 20.90 -10.70 27.64
CA ILE A 210 20.64 -12.07 28.10
C ILE A 210 21.88 -12.67 28.76
N ALA A 211 23.06 -12.54 28.14
CA ALA A 211 24.31 -13.06 28.70
C ALA A 211 24.64 -12.45 30.08
N LYS A 212 24.33 -11.17 30.32
CA LYS A 212 24.48 -10.54 31.64
C LYS A 212 23.52 -11.15 32.68
N LEU A 213 22.28 -11.43 32.29
CA LEU A 213 21.29 -12.02 33.19
C LEU A 213 21.62 -13.47 33.54
N LEU A 214 22.15 -14.24 32.59
CA LEU A 214 22.58 -15.63 32.82
C LEU A 214 23.77 -15.75 33.79
N LYS A 215 24.61 -14.71 33.90
CA LYS A 215 25.71 -14.68 34.89
C LYS A 215 25.23 -14.54 36.33
N ASN A 216 23.96 -14.21 36.57
CA ASN A 216 23.39 -14.13 37.92
C ASN A 216 22.85 -15.50 38.37
N PRO A 217 23.34 -16.06 39.49
CA PRO A 217 23.22 -17.49 39.80
C PRO A 217 21.85 -17.98 40.33
N LYS A 218 20.81 -17.13 40.40
CA LYS A 218 19.48 -17.54 40.91
C LYS A 218 18.37 -17.02 40.01
N GLN A 219 17.89 -17.88 39.11
CA GLN A 219 16.79 -17.55 38.19
C GLN A 219 15.42 -17.46 38.88
N ASP A 220 15.24 -18.16 40.00
CA ASP A 220 14.04 -18.07 40.85
C ASP A 220 13.98 -16.80 41.70
N ASN A 221 14.91 -15.86 41.49
CA ASN A 221 14.91 -14.57 42.16
C ASN A 221 13.87 -13.64 41.50
N PRO A 222 12.88 -13.11 42.24
CA PRO A 222 11.89 -12.16 41.72
C PRO A 222 12.51 -10.95 40.98
N LEU A 223 13.74 -10.55 41.36
CA LEU A 223 14.48 -9.48 40.69
C LEU A 223 14.90 -9.85 39.25
N VAL A 224 15.25 -11.12 39.02
CA VAL A 224 15.65 -11.64 37.70
C VAL A 224 14.41 -11.81 36.81
N GLU A 225 13.30 -12.32 37.37
CA GLU A 225 12.04 -12.38 36.64
C GLU A 225 11.57 -10.98 36.17
N ASN A 226 11.62 -9.98 37.04
CA ASN A 226 11.28 -8.61 36.69
C ASN A 226 12.22 -8.02 35.62
N ALA A 227 13.50 -8.45 35.59
CA ALA A 227 14.43 -8.03 34.55
C ALA A 227 14.03 -8.54 33.16
N TYR A 228 13.57 -9.79 33.04
CA TYR A 228 13.06 -10.32 31.77
C TYR A 228 11.79 -9.61 31.31
N GLU A 229 10.85 -9.33 32.21
CA GLU A 229 9.65 -8.56 31.86
C GLU A 229 9.99 -7.13 31.40
N LYS A 230 10.98 -6.48 32.02
CA LYS A 230 11.50 -5.18 31.55
C LYS A 230 12.13 -5.27 30.16
N LEU A 231 12.87 -6.35 29.85
CA LEU A 231 13.42 -6.56 28.52
C LEU A 231 12.32 -6.67 27.46
N LYS A 232 11.23 -7.41 27.73
CA LYS A 232 10.11 -7.52 26.78
C LYS A 232 9.47 -6.18 26.44
N GLN A 233 9.47 -5.23 27.39
CA GLN A 233 8.89 -3.90 27.20
C GLN A 233 9.87 -2.89 26.59
N ASN A 234 11.14 -3.26 26.43
CA ASN A 234 12.15 -2.38 25.84
C ASN A 234 11.73 -1.99 24.41
N SER A 235 11.82 -0.70 24.09
CA SER A 235 11.47 -0.17 22.76
C SER A 235 12.24 -0.82 21.61
N GLY A 236 13.47 -1.26 21.87
CA GLY A 236 14.30 -1.98 20.90
C GLY A 236 13.91 -3.45 20.71
N TYR A 237 13.12 -4.05 21.61
CA TYR A 237 12.81 -5.49 21.56
C TYR A 237 11.32 -5.80 21.36
N LYS A 238 10.42 -4.99 21.93
CA LYS A 238 8.98 -5.25 21.98
C LYS A 238 8.30 -5.46 20.62
N ASN A 239 8.89 -4.90 19.56
CA ASN A 239 8.36 -4.95 18.20
C ASN A 239 8.88 -6.15 17.39
N TYR A 240 9.73 -7.01 17.98
CA TYR A 240 10.27 -8.20 17.34
C TYR A 240 9.70 -9.46 18.03
N PRO A 241 8.69 -10.12 17.45
CA PRO A 241 8.09 -11.32 18.04
C PRO A 241 9.11 -12.42 18.35
N TYR A 242 10.14 -12.57 17.51
CA TYR A 242 11.21 -13.53 17.75
C TYR A 242 12.00 -13.23 19.04
N PHE A 243 12.30 -11.97 19.32
CA PHE A 243 12.99 -11.57 20.55
C PHE A 243 12.18 -11.90 21.79
N ILE A 244 10.86 -11.64 21.76
CA ILE A 244 9.97 -12.01 22.87
C ILE A 244 10.00 -13.51 23.11
N LYS A 245 9.94 -14.31 22.04
CA LYS A 245 10.06 -15.77 22.11
C LYS A 245 11.38 -16.22 22.73
N ILE A 246 12.51 -15.57 22.40
CA ILE A 246 13.80 -15.90 23.00
C ILE A 246 13.86 -15.50 24.48
N ILE A 247 13.35 -14.32 24.84
CA ILE A 247 13.29 -13.89 26.25
C ILE A 247 12.47 -14.89 27.08
N ASP A 248 11.32 -15.34 26.56
CA ASP A 248 10.48 -16.36 27.22
C ASP A 248 11.18 -17.72 27.32
N LYS A 249 11.89 -18.14 26.26
CA LYS A 249 12.69 -19.37 26.25
C LYS A 249 13.73 -19.35 27.37
N VAL A 250 14.48 -18.25 27.48
CA VAL A 250 15.53 -18.09 28.50
C VAL A 250 14.94 -18.02 29.91
N LYS A 251 13.83 -17.27 30.08
CA LYS A 251 13.13 -17.14 31.37
C LYS A 251 12.67 -18.50 31.90
N ASN A 252 12.14 -19.35 31.02
CA ASN A 252 11.52 -20.62 31.42
C ASN A 252 12.51 -21.80 31.46
N ASN A 253 13.54 -21.81 30.60
CA ASN A 253 14.52 -22.90 30.54
C ASN A 253 15.85 -22.47 29.90
N HIS A 254 16.72 -21.88 30.72
CA HIS A 254 18.01 -21.34 30.29
C HIS A 254 18.97 -22.35 29.64
N ILE A 255 18.87 -23.64 29.99
CA ILE A 255 19.75 -24.71 29.46
C ILE A 255 19.55 -24.86 27.94
N THR A 256 18.37 -24.50 27.44
CA THR A 256 18.05 -24.63 26.01
C THR A 256 18.52 -23.45 25.16
N TYR A 257 18.97 -22.37 25.78
CA TYR A 257 19.48 -21.20 25.07
C TYR A 257 20.93 -21.42 24.64
N VAL A 258 21.20 -21.14 23.37
CA VAL A 258 22.54 -21.22 22.80
C VAL A 258 22.93 -19.85 22.26
N GLU A 259 23.92 -19.24 22.92
CA GLU A 259 24.45 -17.92 22.56
C GLU A 259 24.92 -17.91 21.10
N ASN A 260 24.62 -16.85 20.36
CA ASN A 260 24.90 -16.68 18.92
C ASN A 260 24.16 -17.62 17.95
N ASP A 261 23.65 -18.77 18.39
CA ASP A 261 22.77 -19.60 17.56
C ASP A 261 21.32 -19.10 17.59
N ASP A 262 20.80 -18.86 18.80
CA ASP A 262 19.46 -18.30 19.00
C ASP A 262 19.41 -16.80 18.67
N LEU A 263 20.53 -16.08 18.83
CA LEU A 263 20.64 -14.66 18.54
C LEU A 263 21.94 -14.39 17.76
N PRO A 264 21.94 -14.64 16.43
CA PRO A 264 23.13 -14.48 15.61
C PRO A 264 23.61 -13.04 15.60
N CYS A 265 24.62 -12.77 16.40
CA CYS A 265 25.27 -11.47 16.49
C CYS A 265 26.56 -11.50 15.68
N LEU A 266 26.47 -11.03 14.44
CA LEU A 266 27.64 -10.76 13.62
C LEU A 266 28.07 -9.32 13.91
N GLU A 267 28.83 -9.10 14.99
CA GLU A 267 29.51 -7.82 15.16
C GLU A 267 30.46 -7.65 13.97
N LYS A 268 30.15 -6.72 13.06
CA LYS A 268 31.15 -6.24 12.10
C LYS A 268 32.24 -5.62 12.95
N VAL A 269 33.39 -6.29 13.05
CA VAL A 269 34.59 -5.74 13.66
C VAL A 269 34.94 -4.50 12.85
N GLU A 270 34.58 -3.32 13.36
CA GLU A 270 35.14 -2.09 12.86
C GLU A 270 36.66 -2.21 13.04
N GLN A 271 37.38 -2.37 11.92
CA GLN A 271 38.82 -2.17 11.93
C GLN A 271 39.05 -0.72 12.36
N LYS A 272 39.35 -0.52 13.64
CA LYS A 272 39.99 0.71 14.09
C LYS A 272 41.27 0.83 13.28
N GLN A 273 41.31 1.76 12.33
CA GLN A 273 42.57 2.24 11.78
C GLN A 273 43.37 2.78 12.97
N ASN A 274 44.33 2.00 13.42
CA ASN A 274 45.36 2.48 14.32
C ASN A 274 46.24 3.43 13.50
N GLU A 275 45.93 4.72 13.52
CA GLU A 275 46.92 5.75 13.22
C GLU A 275 48.03 5.63 14.26
N THR A 276 49.10 4.93 13.85
CA THR A 276 50.28 4.78 14.68
C THR A 276 51.12 6.04 14.49
N VAL A 277 51.09 6.92 15.48
CA VAL A 277 52.04 8.03 15.62
C VAL A 277 53.41 7.47 15.98
N LYS A 278 54.35 7.49 15.03
CA LYS A 278 55.84 7.56 15.15
C LYS A 278 56.33 8.05 13.76
N ASP A 279 57.07 9.13 13.57
CA ASP A 279 58.28 9.59 14.25
C ASP A 279 58.41 11.13 14.20
N VAL A 280 58.68 11.73 15.36
CA VAL A 280 59.43 12.98 15.45
C VAL A 280 60.75 12.63 16.11
N GLN A 281 61.80 12.42 15.30
CA GLN A 281 63.20 12.57 15.71
C GLN A 281 64.03 12.96 14.48
N LYS A 282 64.19 14.27 14.27
CA LYS A 282 65.37 14.84 13.63
C LYS A 282 65.73 16.12 14.39
N THR A 283 66.64 15.98 15.32
CA THR A 283 67.36 17.09 15.93
C THR A 283 68.78 17.08 15.36
N ASN A 284 69.14 18.23 14.77
CA ASN A 284 70.47 18.82 14.68
C ASN A 284 71.64 17.98 14.14
N GLU A 285 72.01 18.27 12.89
CA GLU A 285 73.41 18.47 12.50
C GLU A 285 73.43 19.41 11.29
N GLU A 286 73.92 20.64 11.48
CA GLU A 286 74.81 21.36 10.56
C GLU A 286 75.03 22.82 11.02
N LYS A 287 76.10 22.98 11.80
CA LYS A 287 76.95 24.17 11.78
C LYS A 287 78.40 23.65 11.81
N LYS A 288 79.06 23.68 10.65
CA LYS A 288 80.50 23.96 10.42
C LYS A 288 80.94 23.41 9.05
N GLN A 289 80.91 24.25 8.02
CA GLN A 289 82.10 24.80 7.34
C GLN A 289 81.68 25.85 6.32
#